data_AF-A0A4Q6A8V7-F1
#
_entry.id   AF-A0A4Q6A8V7-F1
#
_cell.length_a   1.000
_cell.length_b   1.000
_cell.length_c   1.000
_cell.angle_alpha   90.00
_cell.angle_beta   90.00
_cell.angle_gamma   90.00
#
_symmetry.space_group_name_H-M   'P 1'
#
loop_
_entity.id
_entity.type
_entity.pdbx_description
1 polymer ?
#
loop_
_entity_poly.entity_id
_entity_poly.type
_entity_poly.pdbx_seq_one_letter_code
_entity_poly.pdbx_strand_id
1 'polypeptide(L)'
;AGRRDCCHMHLAQPKVIVRFVANNLHPTDYSRIDEWVGRIASWIESGLQELYFIIHMDQEKHSPELAGYLVDKLNAACSLQLTKPVLLQQELF
;
A
#
# COMPACT_ATOMS: atom_id res chain seq x y z
N ALA A 1 4.13 9.60 -12.83
CA ALA A 1 2.93 8.83 -12.42
C ALA A 1 1.69 9.43 -13.11
N GLY A 2 0.70 8.61 -13.49
CA GLY A 2 -0.53 9.11 -14.13
C GLY A 2 -1.48 9.82 -13.16
N ARG A 3 -2.42 10.62 -13.71
CA ARG A 3 -3.48 11.36 -12.99
C ARG A 3 -4.63 10.44 -12.60
N ARG A 4 -4.63 9.94 -11.35
CA ARG A 4 -5.66 9.00 -10.83
C ARG A 4 -7.05 9.62 -10.73
N ASP A 5 -7.11 10.93 -10.52
CA ASP A 5 -8.34 11.72 -10.47
C ASP A 5 -9.06 11.80 -11.81
N CYS A 6 -8.38 11.47 -12.92
CA CYS A 6 -8.99 11.36 -14.24
C CYS A 6 -9.56 9.96 -14.53
N CYS A 7 -9.35 8.98 -13.66
CA CYS A 7 -9.84 7.62 -13.83
C CYS A 7 -11.03 7.33 -12.91
N HIS A 8 -11.98 6.54 -13.38
CA HIS A 8 -13.02 6.00 -12.51
C HIS A 8 -12.41 4.96 -11.56
N MET A 9 -12.68 5.10 -10.26
CA MET A 9 -12.07 4.29 -9.19
C MET A 9 -13.12 3.56 -8.33
N HIS A 10 -14.34 3.35 -8.86
CA HIS A 10 -15.34 2.50 -8.22
C HIS A 10 -14.96 1.02 -8.40
N LEU A 11 -15.27 0.20 -7.40
CA LEU A 11 -15.01 -1.23 -7.43
C LEU A 11 -16.28 -1.98 -7.82
N ALA A 12 -16.25 -2.68 -8.96
CA ALA A 12 -17.36 -3.53 -9.40
C ALA A 12 -17.46 -4.86 -8.63
N GLN A 13 -16.40 -5.22 -7.89
CA GLN A 13 -16.30 -6.43 -7.10
C GLN A 13 -15.75 -6.08 -5.71
N PRO A 14 -16.08 -6.85 -4.65
CA PRO A 14 -15.55 -6.62 -3.30
C PRO A 14 -14.07 -7.05 -3.17
N LYS A 15 -13.33 -7.10 -4.27
CA LYS A 15 -11.92 -7.52 -4.35
C LYS A 15 -11.15 -6.58 -5.27
N VAL A 16 -9.94 -6.19 -4.88
CA VAL A 16 -9.08 -5.33 -5.72
C VAL A 16 -7.61 -5.69 -5.58
N ILE A 17 -6.89 -5.60 -6.70
CA ILE A 17 -5.44 -5.69 -6.76
C ILE A 17 -4.88 -4.32 -7.12
N VAL A 18 -3.93 -3.83 -6.33
CA VAL A 18 -3.23 -2.56 -6.56
C VAL A 18 -1.74 -2.86 -6.71
N ARG A 19 -1.15 -2.54 -7.88
CA ARG A 19 0.30 -2.51 -8.06
C ARG A 19 0.82 -1.10 -7.83
N PHE A 20 1.42 -0.86 -6.66
CA PHE A 20 2.02 0.40 -6.31
C PHE A 20 3.46 0.48 -6.80
N VAL A 21 3.67 1.26 -7.85
CA VAL A 21 5.02 1.60 -8.35
C VAL A 21 5.58 2.75 -7.51
N ALA A 22 6.50 2.39 -6.62
CA ALA A 22 7.25 3.30 -5.77
C ALA A 22 8.51 3.80 -6.49
N ASN A 23 9.17 4.81 -5.91
CA ASN A 23 10.37 5.45 -6.44
C ASN A 23 11.52 5.38 -5.41
N ASN A 24 11.83 4.16 -4.95
CA ASN A 24 12.96 3.87 -4.06
C ASN A 24 12.98 4.76 -2.78
N LEU A 25 11.85 4.85 -2.06
CA LEU A 25 11.67 5.65 -0.84
C LEU A 25 11.76 7.17 -1.05
N HIS A 26 11.56 7.65 -2.27
CA HIS A 26 11.43 9.08 -2.50
C HIS A 26 10.29 9.62 -1.61
N PRO A 27 10.40 10.83 -1.03
CA PRO A 27 9.39 11.37 -0.09
C PRO A 27 7.94 11.31 -0.59
N THR A 28 7.74 11.39 -1.91
CA THR A 28 6.42 11.26 -2.55
C THR A 28 5.79 9.87 -2.41
N ASP A 29 6.56 8.82 -2.14
CA ASP A 29 6.01 7.47 -1.96
C ASP A 29 5.14 7.42 -0.70
N TYR A 30 5.58 8.07 0.38
CA TYR A 30 4.82 8.16 1.63
C TYR A 30 3.53 8.97 1.45
N SER A 31 3.60 10.15 0.81
CA SER A 31 2.40 10.96 0.56
C SER A 31 1.41 10.25 -0.37
N ARG A 32 1.91 9.52 -1.37
CA ARG A 32 1.05 8.69 -2.25
C ARG A 32 0.45 7.49 -1.50
N ILE A 33 1.16 6.89 -0.55
CA ILE A 33 0.60 5.85 0.31
C ILE A 33 -0.51 6.42 1.19
N ASP A 34 -0.32 7.59 1.77
CA ASP A 34 -1.35 8.25 2.58
C ASP A 34 -2.64 8.49 1.76
N GLU A 35 -2.51 8.94 0.50
CA GLU A 35 -3.65 9.05 -0.42
C GLU A 35 -4.32 7.70 -0.70
N TRP A 36 -3.52 6.63 -0.89
CA TRP A 36 -4.03 5.28 -1.10
C TRP A 36 -4.74 4.73 0.12
N VAL A 37 -4.23 5.00 1.33
CA VAL A 37 -4.86 4.59 2.60
C VAL A 37 -6.23 5.23 2.72
N GLY A 38 -6.37 6.53 2.44
CA GLY A 38 -7.68 7.19 2.44
C GLY A 38 -8.65 6.58 1.41
N ARG A 39 -8.15 6.22 0.21
CA ARG A 39 -8.95 5.53 -0.80
C ARG A 39 -9.40 4.15 -0.32
N ILE A 40 -8.48 3.36 0.21
CA ILE A 40 -8.74 2.01 0.70
C ILE A 40 -9.76 2.05 1.84
N ALA A 41 -9.64 3.00 2.77
CA ALA A 41 -10.62 3.20 3.84
C ALA A 41 -12.03 3.42 3.28
N SER A 42 -12.19 4.31 2.29
CA SER A 42 -13.48 4.54 1.64
C SER A 42 -14.04 3.29 0.94
N TRP A 43 -13.17 2.45 0.37
CA TRP A 43 -13.58 1.19 -0.23
C TRP A 43 -13.98 0.15 0.80
N ILE A 44 -13.29 0.06 1.94
CA ILE A 44 -13.64 -0.82 3.06
C ILE A 44 -15.01 -0.43 3.61
N GLU A 45 -15.26 0.87 3.84
CA GLU A 45 -16.58 1.39 4.23
C GLU A 45 -17.67 1.06 3.21
N SER A 46 -17.30 0.97 1.93
CA SER A 46 -18.20 0.61 0.82
C SER A 46 -18.33 -0.91 0.58
N GLY A 47 -17.72 -1.76 1.40
CA GLY A 47 -17.86 -3.22 1.32
C GLY A 47 -16.72 -3.97 0.61
N LEU A 48 -15.53 -3.38 0.48
CA LEU A 48 -14.33 -4.11 0.06
C LEU A 48 -14.00 -5.22 1.08
N GLN A 49 -13.79 -6.43 0.59
CA GLN A 49 -13.47 -7.62 1.40
C GLN A 49 -12.02 -8.06 1.24
N GLU A 50 -11.46 -7.96 0.03
CA GLU A 50 -10.09 -8.44 -0.26
C GLU A 50 -9.26 -7.39 -0.99
N LEU A 51 -8.13 -7.02 -0.40
CA LEU A 51 -7.15 -6.11 -0.97
C LEU A 51 -5.82 -6.84 -1.16
N TYR A 52 -5.30 -6.82 -2.39
CA TYR A 52 -3.94 -7.25 -2.70
C TYR A 52 -3.12 -6.03 -3.09
N PHE A 53 -2.27 -5.55 -2.19
CA PHE A 53 -1.43 -4.37 -2.43
C PHE A 53 0.02 -4.78 -2.68
N ILE A 54 0.45 -4.73 -3.94
CA ILE A 54 1.76 -5.18 -4.39
C ILE A 54 2.66 -3.95 -4.56
N ILE A 55 3.69 -3.84 -3.73
CA ILE A 55 4.70 -2.78 -3.84
C ILE A 55 5.78 -3.24 -4.83
N HIS A 56 6.16 -2.36 -5.74
CA HIS A 56 7.24 -2.58 -6.70
C HIS A 56 8.13 -1.34 -6.78
N MET A 57 9.44 -1.55 -6.73
CA MET A 57 10.46 -0.52 -6.95
C MET A 57 11.74 -1.14 -7.51
N ASP A 58 12.62 -0.32 -8.10
CA ASP A 58 13.87 -0.82 -8.69
C ASP A 58 14.80 -1.45 -7.63
N GLN A 59 14.86 -0.85 -6.44
CA GLN A 59 15.67 -1.30 -5.31
C GLN A 59 14.81 -2.12 -4.33
N GLU A 60 14.56 -3.39 -4.65
CA GLU A 60 13.65 -4.26 -3.88
C GLU A 60 14.01 -4.40 -2.39
N LYS A 61 15.26 -4.13 -1.98
CA LYS A 61 15.68 -4.12 -0.57
C LYS A 61 14.89 -3.13 0.30
N HIS A 62 14.30 -2.10 -0.30
CA HIS A 62 13.52 -1.07 0.39
C HIS A 62 12.01 -1.37 0.42
N SER A 63 11.53 -2.35 -0.35
CA SER A 63 10.12 -2.75 -0.39
C SER A 63 9.55 -3.10 1.00
N PRO A 64 10.26 -3.82 1.88
CA PRO A 64 9.74 -4.14 3.22
C PRO A 64 9.56 -2.92 4.12
N GLU A 65 10.41 -1.90 3.99
CA GLU A 65 10.28 -0.64 4.76
C GLU A 65 8.98 0.08 4.38
N LEU A 66 8.75 0.23 3.09
CA LEU A 66 7.56 0.89 2.58
C LEU A 66 6.28 0.08 2.86
N ALA A 67 6.37 -1.24 2.82
CA ALA A 67 5.28 -2.14 3.23
C ALA A 67 4.96 -1.99 4.73
N GLY A 68 5.98 -1.87 5.59
CA GLY A 68 5.80 -1.59 7.01
C GLY A 68 5.04 -0.29 7.25
N TYR A 69 5.40 0.78 6.53
CA TYR A 69 4.71 2.06 6.58
C TYR A 69 3.24 1.97 6.13
N LEU A 70 2.98 1.27 5.02
CA LEU A 70 1.62 1.04 4.54
C LEU A 70 0.77 0.29 5.58
N VAL A 71 1.32 -0.76 6.19
CA VAL A 71 0.64 -1.55 7.23
C VAL A 71 0.30 -0.68 8.44
N ASP A 72 1.23 0.17 8.89
CA ASP A 72 0.96 1.11 10.00
C ASP A 72 -0.21 2.04 9.69
N LYS A 73 -0.20 2.65 8.50
CA LYS A 73 -1.24 3.58 8.09
C LYS A 73 -2.61 2.90 7.91
N LEU A 74 -2.64 1.69 7.34
CA LEU A 74 -3.88 0.92 7.21
C LEU A 74 -4.44 0.47 8.56
N ASN A 75 -3.59 -0.02 9.47
CA ASN A 75 -4.01 -0.39 10.81
C ASN A 75 -4.60 0.81 11.56
N ALA A 76 -3.92 1.96 11.50
CA ALA A 76 -4.38 3.19 12.14
C ALA A 76 -5.68 3.74 11.53
N ALA A 77 -5.79 3.79 10.21
CA ALA A 77 -6.95 4.40 9.53
C ALA A 77 -8.19 3.50 9.51
N CYS A 78 -7.99 2.18 9.41
CA CYS A 78 -9.07 1.22 9.20
C CYS A 78 -9.31 0.30 10.41
N SER A 79 -8.65 0.54 11.55
CA SER A 79 -8.70 -0.30 12.76
C SER A 79 -8.37 -1.77 12.49
N LEU A 80 -7.44 -2.02 11.56
CA LEU A 80 -7.01 -3.36 11.18
C LEU A 80 -5.88 -3.86 12.09
N GLN A 81 -5.61 -5.16 12.01
CA GLN A 81 -4.53 -5.83 12.74
C GLN A 81 -3.63 -6.59 11.76
N LEU A 82 -3.20 -5.90 10.70
CA LEU A 82 -2.29 -6.46 9.70
C LEU A 82 -0.89 -6.65 10.30
N THR A 83 -0.31 -7.82 10.04
CA THR A 83 1.06 -8.15 10.44
C THR A 83 2.06 -7.43 9.54
N LYS A 84 3.03 -6.74 10.15
CA LYS A 84 4.13 -6.13 9.40
C LYS A 84 5.08 -7.20 8.84
N PRO A 85 5.71 -6.95 7.68
CA PRO A 85 6.79 -7.80 7.22
C PRO A 85 7.95 -7.77 8.23
N VAL A 86 8.50 -8.95 8.53
CA VAL A 86 9.73 -9.07 9.32
C VAL A 86 10.90 -9.11 8.33
N LEU A 87 11.78 -8.13 8.42
CA LEU A 87 13.04 -8.14 7.71
C LEU A 87 13.94 -9.21 8.33
N LEU A 88 14.15 -10.31 7.62
CA LEU A 88 15.20 -11.26 7.97
C LEU A 88 16.53 -10.59 7.65
N GLN A 89 17.26 -10.20 8.69
CA GLN A 89 18.63 -9.73 8.54
C GLN A 89 19.42 -10.89 7.90
N GLN A 90 19.95 -10.71 6.69
CA GLN A 90 20.95 -11.64 6.19
C GLN A 90 22.15 -11.52 7.12
N GLU A 91 22.41 -12.54 7.94
CA GLU A 91 23.72 -12.71 8.54
C GLU A 91 24.72 -12.78 7.38
N LEU A 92 25.51 -11.72 7.25
CA LEU A 92 26.67 -11.69 6.38
C LEU A 92 27.66 -12.69 6.95
N PHE A 93 27.80 -13.83 6.29
CA PHE A 93 29.01 -14.65 6.42
C PHE A 93 30.16 -13.97 5.67
#